data_AF-A0A8J6BQ14-F1
#
_entry.id   AF-A0A8J6BQ14-F1
#
_cell.length_a   1.000
_cell.length_b   1.000
_cell.length_c   1.000
_cell.angle_alpha   90.00
_cell.angle_beta   90.00
_cell.angle_gamma   90.00
#
_symmetry.space_group_name_H-M   'P 1'
#
loop_
_entity.id
_entity.type
_entity.pdbx_description
1 polymer ?
#
loop_
_entity_poly.entity_id
_entity_poly.type
_entity_poly.pdbx_seq_one_letter_code
_entity_poly.pdbx_strand_id
1 'polypeptide(L)'
;SSVCPSAVSYCLPVCAREAARAAHRYFMNKHQKPVLTGQRFKTRKRDEKEKFEPTVFRDTIIQGLNEAGNELEAVAKFLDTTGSRLDYRRYADTLFDILIAGSMLAPGGTRIDDGDKTKVTSHCVFGANEDYETMRNYAQVFSKLIRRYKYLEKAFEDEIKKLLLFLKAFSEAEQTKLAVLTGILLASGTLPATILTSLFTENIVKEGISASFAVKLFKAWMSEKDANSVTSSLRKANLDKRLLVSILLLA
;
A
#
# COMPACT_ATOMS: atom_id res chain seq x y z
N SER A 1 -18.67 62.61 19.63
CA SER A 1 -18.23 63.49 20.73
C SER A 1 -16.85 63.06 21.17
N SER A 2 -15.89 63.93 20.91
CA SER A 2 -14.45 63.82 21.15
C SER A 2 -14.09 63.67 22.63
N VAL A 3 -13.14 62.79 22.94
CA VAL A 3 -12.32 62.88 24.15
C VAL A 3 -10.87 62.65 23.76
N CYS A 4 -10.10 63.73 23.67
CA CYS A 4 -8.67 63.72 23.96
C CYS A 4 -8.52 63.96 25.47
N PRO A 5 -7.45 63.43 26.08
CA PRO A 5 -6.68 64.34 26.93
C PRO A 5 -5.16 64.20 26.81
N SER A 6 -4.56 65.39 26.91
CA SER A 6 -3.31 65.73 27.62
C SER A 6 -1.98 65.11 27.18
N ALA A 7 -1.19 65.98 26.55
CA ALA A 7 0.26 65.93 26.51
C ALA A 7 0.85 65.96 27.93
N VAL A 8 1.86 65.11 28.16
CA VAL A 8 2.82 65.29 29.24
C VAL A 8 4.23 65.29 28.63
N SER A 9 4.87 66.44 28.78
CA SER A 9 6.27 66.68 28.44
C SER A 9 7.15 66.01 29.51
N TYR A 10 8.05 65.13 29.10
CA TYR A 10 9.22 64.77 29.90
C TYR A 10 10.48 64.86 29.05
N CYS A 11 11.39 65.73 29.50
CA CYS A 11 12.79 65.82 29.09
C CYS A 11 13.41 64.43 29.00
N LEU A 12 13.73 63.98 27.80
CA LEU A 12 14.56 62.79 27.59
C LEU A 12 16.06 63.18 27.68
N PRO A 13 16.90 62.35 28.34
CA PRO A 13 18.28 62.68 28.64
C PRO A 13 19.18 62.75 27.39
N VAL A 14 20.20 63.61 27.47
CA VAL A 14 21.24 63.86 26.44
C VAL A 14 21.95 62.59 25.94
N CYS A 15 21.88 61.48 26.70
CA CYS A 15 22.43 60.17 26.35
C CYS A 15 21.78 59.51 25.12
N ALA A 16 20.55 59.88 24.74
CA ALA A 16 19.87 59.28 23.58
C ALA A 16 20.30 59.87 22.22
N ARG A 17 21.03 61.00 22.19
CA ARG A 17 21.49 61.63 20.94
C ARG A 17 22.81 61.08 20.39
N GLU A 18 23.61 60.38 21.22
CA GLU A 18 24.90 59.82 20.77
C GLU A 18 24.79 58.43 20.14
N ALA A 19 23.77 57.63 20.50
CA ALA A 19 23.54 56.32 19.90
C ALA A 19 23.12 56.38 18.41
N ALA A 20 22.42 57.45 17.99
CA ALA A 20 21.97 57.63 16.60
C ALA A 20 23.11 58.01 15.64
N ARG A 21 24.22 58.59 16.14
CA ARG A 21 25.39 58.98 15.30
C ARG A 21 26.39 57.84 15.09
N ALA A 22 26.34 56.78 15.89
CA ALA A 22 27.18 55.58 15.71
C ALA A 22 26.62 54.62 14.65
N ALA A 23 25.29 54.55 14.49
CA ALA A 23 24.63 53.66 13.53
C ALA A 23 24.81 54.09 12.05
N HIS A 24 25.04 55.38 11.79
CA HIS A 24 25.21 55.89 10.40
C HIS A 24 26.64 55.69 9.84
N ARG A 25 27.61 55.30 10.68
CA ARG A 25 29.00 55.05 10.25
C ARG A 25 29.33 53.57 9.98
N TYR A 26 28.43 52.66 10.31
CA TYR A 26 28.64 51.20 10.13
C TYR A 26 27.92 50.61 8.90
N PHE A 27 27.38 51.45 8.01
CA PHE A 27 26.68 51.02 6.78
C PHE A 27 27.46 51.26 5.48
N MET A 28 28.72 51.72 5.56
CA MET A 28 29.55 52.01 4.38
C MET A 28 30.93 51.36 4.48
N ASN A 29 30.98 50.05 4.79
CA ASN A 29 32.18 49.25 4.52
C ASN A 29 31.94 47.74 4.43
N LYS A 30 30.88 47.30 3.73
CA LYS A 30 30.86 45.95 3.19
C LYS A 30 31.60 45.97 1.86
N HIS A 31 32.91 45.75 1.91
CA HIS A 31 33.66 45.31 0.75
C HIS A 31 32.90 44.13 0.13
N GLN A 32 32.36 44.35 -1.07
CA GLN A 32 31.63 43.34 -1.82
C GLN A 32 32.65 42.27 -2.18
N LYS A 33 32.51 41.07 -1.57
CA LYS A 33 33.36 39.93 -1.91
C LYS A 33 33.31 39.74 -3.42
N PRO A 34 34.45 39.51 -4.09
CA PRO A 34 34.48 39.35 -5.54
C PRO A 34 33.48 38.27 -5.93
N VAL A 35 32.49 38.64 -6.73
CA VAL A 35 31.53 37.69 -7.27
C VAL A 35 32.31 36.82 -8.26
N LEU A 36 32.41 35.53 -7.97
CA LEU A 36 32.96 34.54 -8.91
C LEU A 36 32.08 34.53 -10.16
N THR A 37 32.43 35.37 -11.12
CA THR A 37 31.94 35.35 -12.49
C THR A 37 32.42 34.04 -13.12
N GLY A 38 31.55 33.04 -13.19
CA GLY A 38 31.81 31.83 -13.97
C GLY A 38 31.24 30.52 -13.44
N GLN A 39 30.82 30.42 -12.18
CA GLN A 39 30.22 29.18 -11.71
C GLN A 39 28.72 29.16 -12.04
N ARG A 40 28.41 28.61 -13.22
CA ARG A 40 27.05 28.22 -13.61
C ARG A 40 26.54 27.20 -12.59
N PHE A 41 25.85 27.68 -11.56
CA PHE A 41 25.03 26.83 -10.72
C PHE A 41 23.98 26.18 -11.63
N LYS A 42 24.25 24.93 -12.05
CA LYS A 42 23.21 24.06 -12.55
C LYS A 42 22.26 23.84 -11.37
N THR A 43 21.20 24.64 -11.30
CA THR A 43 19.99 24.24 -10.61
C THR A 43 19.69 22.82 -11.08
N ARG A 44 19.76 21.84 -10.17
CA ARG A 44 19.30 20.49 -10.47
C ARG A 44 17.88 20.65 -11.00
N LYS A 45 17.55 19.95 -12.09
CA LYS A 45 16.16 19.79 -12.53
C LYS A 45 15.36 19.50 -11.27
N ARG A 46 14.48 20.42 -10.91
CA ARG A 46 13.46 20.18 -9.90
C ARG A 46 12.66 19.05 -10.52
N ASP A 47 12.90 17.82 -10.06
CA ASP A 47 12.09 16.69 -10.49
C ASP A 47 10.65 17.12 -10.26
N GLU A 48 9.90 17.26 -11.34
CA GLU A 48 8.46 17.40 -11.26
C GLU A 48 8.03 16.16 -10.48
N LYS A 49 7.71 16.33 -9.19
CA LYS A 49 7.04 15.29 -8.44
C LYS A 49 5.77 15.05 -9.22
N GLU A 50 5.74 13.97 -10.01
CA GLU A 50 4.52 13.53 -10.66
C GLU A 50 3.41 13.59 -9.62
N LYS A 51 2.28 14.21 -9.95
CA LYS A 51 1.18 14.34 -8.99
C LYS A 51 0.73 12.93 -8.59
N PHE A 52 0.52 12.72 -7.30
CA PHE A 52 0.00 11.45 -6.81
C PHE A 52 -1.49 11.42 -7.10
N GLU A 53 -1.89 10.74 -8.16
CA GLU A 53 -3.27 10.67 -8.63
C GLU A 53 -3.74 9.20 -8.60
N PRO A 54 -3.98 8.62 -7.40
CA PRO A 54 -4.33 7.21 -7.26
C PRO A 54 -5.67 6.87 -7.90
N THR A 55 -6.57 7.84 -8.03
CA THR A 55 -7.85 7.71 -8.74
C THR A 55 -7.65 7.55 -10.24
N VAL A 56 -6.80 8.36 -10.86
CA VAL A 56 -6.49 8.24 -12.30
C VAL A 56 -5.79 6.91 -12.60
N PHE A 57 -4.86 6.50 -11.72
CA PHE A 57 -4.24 5.19 -11.82
C PHE A 57 -5.27 4.07 -11.74
N ARG A 58 -6.17 4.11 -10.75
CA ARG A 58 -7.26 3.16 -10.60
C ARG A 58 -8.09 3.08 -11.88
N ASP A 59 -8.58 4.21 -12.37
CA ASP A 59 -9.50 4.24 -13.51
C ASP A 59 -8.84 3.66 -14.78
N THR A 60 -7.54 3.91 -14.97
CA THR A 60 -6.75 3.33 -16.07
C THR A 60 -6.63 1.80 -15.95
N ILE A 61 -6.34 1.29 -14.74
CA ILE A 61 -6.25 -0.16 -14.49
C ILE A 61 -7.61 -0.82 -14.66
N ILE A 62 -8.66 -0.22 -14.10
CA ILE A 62 -10.04 -0.72 -14.19
C ILE A 62 -10.49 -0.83 -15.64
N GLN A 63 -10.26 0.22 -16.43
CA GLN A 63 -10.58 0.22 -17.85
C GLN A 63 -9.84 -0.90 -18.59
N GLY A 64 -8.53 -1.03 -18.39
CA GLY A 64 -7.75 -2.06 -19.08
C GLY A 64 -8.10 -3.50 -18.66
N LEU A 65 -8.50 -3.70 -17.40
CA LEU A 65 -9.02 -4.99 -16.94
C LEU A 65 -10.37 -5.32 -17.58
N ASN A 66 -11.26 -4.33 -17.72
CA ASN A 66 -12.54 -4.51 -18.41
C ASN A 66 -12.35 -4.78 -19.92
N GLU A 67 -11.33 -4.19 -20.55
CA GLU A 67 -10.98 -4.45 -21.96
C GLU A 67 -10.34 -5.84 -22.16
N ALA A 68 -9.53 -6.30 -21.20
CA ALA A 68 -8.97 -7.66 -21.20
C ALA A 68 -10.02 -8.75 -20.94
N GLY A 69 -11.14 -8.39 -20.30
CA GLY A 69 -12.24 -9.30 -19.99
C GLY A 69 -11.83 -10.40 -19.00
N ASN A 70 -12.42 -11.59 -19.16
CA ASN A 70 -12.14 -12.75 -18.31
C ASN A 70 -10.90 -13.56 -18.74
N GLU A 71 -10.16 -13.11 -19.77
CA GLU A 71 -8.99 -13.84 -20.27
C GLU A 71 -7.75 -13.47 -19.45
N LEU A 72 -7.33 -14.37 -18.55
CA LEU A 72 -6.24 -14.08 -17.60
C LEU A 72 -4.87 -13.87 -18.28
N GLU A 73 -4.63 -14.47 -19.45
CA GLU A 73 -3.41 -14.17 -20.24
C GLU A 73 -3.46 -12.75 -20.81
N ALA A 74 -4.63 -12.25 -21.21
CA ALA A 74 -4.80 -10.86 -21.61
C ALA A 74 -4.56 -9.92 -20.43
N VAL A 75 -5.05 -10.27 -19.22
CA VAL A 75 -4.77 -9.52 -17.99
C VAL A 75 -3.27 -9.48 -17.69
N ALA A 76 -2.57 -10.61 -17.73
CA ALA A 76 -1.13 -10.66 -17.49
C ALA A 76 -0.35 -9.80 -18.52
N LYS A 77 -0.72 -9.90 -19.81
CA LYS A 77 -0.11 -9.09 -20.88
C LYS A 77 -0.40 -7.60 -20.74
N PHE A 78 -1.62 -7.24 -20.32
CA PHE A 78 -1.99 -5.86 -20.02
C PHE A 78 -1.13 -5.31 -18.89
N LEU A 79 -1.02 -6.03 -17.77
CA LEU A 79 -0.19 -5.61 -16.63
C LEU A 79 1.28 -5.47 -17.02
N ASP A 80 1.81 -6.38 -17.83
CA ASP A 80 3.18 -6.31 -18.33
C ASP A 80 3.43 -5.10 -19.25
N THR A 81 2.45 -4.75 -20.11
CA THR A 81 2.56 -3.62 -21.03
C THR A 81 2.38 -2.29 -20.29
N THR A 82 1.38 -2.23 -19.43
CA THR A 82 1.00 -1.03 -18.68
C THR A 82 2.02 -0.71 -17.60
N GLY A 83 2.66 -1.71 -16.99
CA GLY A 83 3.72 -1.51 -16.00
C GLY A 83 5.02 -0.92 -16.56
N SER A 84 5.16 -0.80 -17.88
CA SER A 84 6.23 0.01 -18.50
C SER A 84 5.88 1.49 -18.63
N ARG A 85 4.59 1.83 -18.52
CA ARG A 85 4.04 3.19 -18.68
C ARG A 85 3.60 3.80 -17.35
N LEU A 86 3.15 2.97 -16.42
CA LEU A 86 2.66 3.37 -15.10
C LEU A 86 3.63 2.98 -13.99
N ASP A 87 3.74 3.83 -12.99
CA ASP A 87 4.61 3.62 -11.83
C ASP A 87 3.98 2.69 -10.78
N TYR A 88 4.08 1.38 -11.01
CA TYR A 88 3.58 0.38 -10.06
C TYR A 88 4.21 0.48 -8.68
N ARG A 89 5.46 0.94 -8.56
CA ARG A 89 6.11 1.09 -7.25
C ARG A 89 5.38 2.08 -6.35
N ARG A 90 4.84 3.15 -6.92
CA ARG A 90 4.18 4.23 -6.19
C ARG A 90 2.72 3.91 -5.89
N TYR A 91 2.07 3.18 -6.80
CA TYR A 91 0.67 2.80 -6.71
C TYR A 91 0.49 1.32 -6.36
N ALA A 92 1.47 0.69 -5.70
CA ALA A 92 1.46 -0.75 -5.43
C ALA A 92 0.23 -1.16 -4.61
N ASP A 93 -0.06 -0.41 -3.54
CA ASP A 93 -1.21 -0.65 -2.67
C ASP A 93 -2.52 -0.58 -3.48
N THR A 94 -2.69 0.49 -4.27
CA THR A 94 -3.85 0.69 -5.13
C THR A 94 -3.98 -0.38 -6.21
N LEU A 95 -2.86 -0.83 -6.79
CA LEU A 95 -2.84 -1.89 -7.79
C LEU A 95 -3.36 -3.20 -7.21
N PHE A 96 -2.86 -3.60 -6.04
CA PHE A 96 -3.26 -4.85 -5.41
C PHE A 96 -4.67 -4.80 -4.82
N ASP A 97 -5.10 -3.67 -4.28
CA ASP A 97 -6.50 -3.42 -3.88
C ASP A 97 -7.45 -3.70 -5.06
N ILE A 98 -7.15 -3.16 -6.26
CA ILE A 98 -7.98 -3.36 -7.46
C ILE A 98 -7.94 -4.81 -7.94
N LEU A 99 -6.77 -5.44 -7.99
CA LEU A 99 -6.65 -6.81 -8.49
C LEU A 99 -7.36 -7.83 -7.59
N ILE A 100 -7.35 -7.61 -6.28
CA ILE A 100 -7.95 -8.54 -5.32
C ILE A 100 -9.42 -8.18 -5.06
N ALA A 101 -9.70 -6.95 -4.65
CA ALA A 101 -11.02 -6.51 -4.21
C ALA A 101 -11.87 -5.83 -5.28
N GLY A 102 -11.27 -5.47 -6.43
CA GLY A 102 -11.97 -4.81 -7.54
C GLY A 102 -12.09 -3.30 -7.41
N SER A 103 -11.68 -2.73 -6.28
CA SER A 103 -11.76 -1.30 -5.98
C SER A 103 -10.67 -0.89 -4.99
N MET A 104 -10.51 0.41 -4.76
CA MET A 104 -9.66 0.89 -3.66
C MET A 104 -10.25 0.50 -2.31
N LEU A 105 -9.38 0.12 -1.37
CA LEU A 105 -9.78 -0.19 0.01
C LEU A 105 -9.40 0.97 0.94
N ALA A 106 -10.27 1.24 1.90
CA ALA A 106 -9.99 2.15 2.99
C ALA A 106 -8.97 1.50 3.95
N PRO A 107 -8.30 2.26 4.84
CA PRO A 107 -7.35 1.75 5.82
C PRO A 107 -7.93 0.81 6.91
N GLY A 108 -9.13 0.24 6.69
CA GLY A 108 -9.77 -0.79 7.53
C GLY A 108 -10.29 -2.00 6.74
N GLY A 109 -9.91 -2.15 5.47
CA GLY A 109 -10.34 -3.27 4.61
C GLY A 109 -11.76 -3.14 4.04
N THR A 110 -12.48 -2.05 4.36
CA THR A 110 -13.76 -1.75 3.71
C THR A 110 -13.53 -1.14 2.34
N ARG A 111 -14.36 -1.50 1.36
CA ARG A 111 -14.31 -0.87 0.04
C ARG A 111 -14.65 0.61 0.17
N ILE A 112 -13.86 1.46 -0.51
CA ILE A 112 -14.23 2.86 -0.69
C ILE A 112 -15.30 2.86 -1.78
N ASP A 113 -16.55 2.74 -1.35
CA ASP A 113 -17.70 2.74 -2.22
C ASP A 113 -18.22 4.19 -2.35
N ASP A 114 -17.89 4.84 -3.46
CA ASP A 114 -18.50 6.13 -3.82
C ASP A 114 -19.92 5.93 -4.42
N GLY A 115 -20.47 4.70 -4.41
CA GLY A 115 -21.77 4.39 -5.02
C GLY A 115 -21.77 4.36 -6.56
N ASP A 116 -20.59 4.35 -7.17
CA ASP A 116 -20.39 4.47 -8.62
C ASP A 116 -19.84 3.16 -9.21
N LYS A 117 -20.69 2.44 -9.95
CA LYS A 117 -20.35 1.14 -10.58
C LYS A 117 -19.23 1.25 -11.61
N THR A 118 -18.88 2.46 -12.06
CA THR A 118 -17.76 2.69 -12.98
C THR A 118 -16.39 2.57 -12.30
N LYS A 119 -16.35 2.60 -10.96
CA LYS A 119 -15.12 2.55 -10.15
C LYS A 119 -14.81 1.16 -9.58
N VAL A 120 -15.54 0.13 -10.00
CA VAL A 120 -15.39 -1.25 -9.54
C VAL A 120 -15.24 -2.18 -10.74
N THR A 121 -14.27 -3.09 -10.72
CA THR A 121 -14.14 -4.16 -11.72
C THR A 121 -14.76 -5.46 -11.24
N SER A 122 -15.49 -6.12 -12.12
CA SER A 122 -15.85 -7.54 -11.94
C SER A 122 -14.68 -8.48 -12.18
N HIS A 123 -13.63 -8.02 -12.89
CA HIS A 123 -12.44 -8.80 -13.20
C HIS A 123 -11.39 -8.76 -12.08
N CYS A 124 -11.79 -9.16 -10.86
CA CYS A 124 -10.96 -9.24 -9.67
C CYS A 124 -11.17 -10.56 -8.93
N VAL A 125 -10.27 -10.88 -7.98
CA VAL A 125 -10.35 -12.14 -7.21
C VAL A 125 -11.69 -12.26 -6.47
N PHE A 126 -12.19 -11.19 -5.86
CA PHE A 126 -13.46 -11.21 -5.13
C PHE A 126 -14.68 -11.30 -6.04
N GLY A 127 -14.58 -10.79 -7.27
CA GLY A 127 -15.62 -10.90 -8.31
C GLY A 127 -15.64 -12.24 -9.04
N ALA A 128 -14.55 -13.02 -8.96
CA ALA A 128 -14.42 -14.30 -9.64
C ALA A 128 -15.24 -15.44 -8.99
N ASN A 129 -15.45 -16.52 -9.75
CA ASN A 129 -16.08 -17.73 -9.23
C ASN A 129 -15.20 -18.42 -8.16
N GLU A 130 -15.84 -19.12 -7.22
CA GLU A 130 -15.18 -19.87 -6.14
C GLU A 130 -14.54 -21.19 -6.59
N ASP A 131 -14.11 -21.26 -7.85
CA ASP A 131 -13.51 -22.46 -8.42
C ASP A 131 -12.00 -22.50 -8.16
N TYR A 132 -11.50 -23.68 -7.80
CA TYR A 132 -10.08 -23.88 -7.51
C TYR A 132 -9.18 -23.54 -8.71
N GLU A 133 -9.61 -23.90 -9.92
CA GLU A 133 -8.90 -23.61 -11.16
C GLU A 133 -8.80 -22.10 -11.42
N THR A 134 -9.90 -21.37 -11.23
CA THR A 134 -9.94 -19.92 -11.35
C THR A 134 -8.98 -19.25 -10.37
N MET A 135 -8.98 -19.67 -9.09
CA MET A 135 -8.06 -19.16 -8.08
C MET A 135 -6.58 -19.45 -8.42
N ARG A 136 -6.30 -20.63 -8.99
CA ARG A 136 -4.96 -20.99 -9.47
C ARG A 136 -4.52 -20.07 -10.62
N ASN A 137 -5.42 -19.76 -11.55
CA ASN A 137 -5.13 -18.86 -12.66
C ASN A 137 -4.81 -17.44 -12.15
N TYR A 138 -5.57 -16.91 -11.19
CA TYR A 138 -5.23 -15.63 -10.54
C TYR A 138 -3.88 -15.69 -9.82
N ALA A 139 -3.58 -16.77 -9.10
CA ALA A 139 -2.27 -16.95 -8.47
C ALA A 139 -1.13 -16.91 -9.50
N GLN A 140 -1.32 -17.50 -10.68
CA GLN A 140 -0.34 -17.42 -11.77
C GLN A 140 -0.13 -16.00 -12.28
N VAL A 141 -1.19 -15.19 -12.40
CA VAL A 141 -1.07 -13.77 -12.78
C VAL A 141 -0.21 -13.02 -11.76
N PHE A 142 -0.47 -13.18 -10.46
CA PHE A 142 0.36 -12.59 -9.41
C PHE A 142 1.80 -13.11 -9.45
N SER A 143 2.02 -14.42 -9.60
CA SER A 143 3.37 -14.97 -9.72
C SER A 143 4.13 -14.43 -10.93
N LYS A 144 3.48 -14.26 -12.09
CA LYS A 144 4.09 -13.64 -13.28
C LYS A 144 4.43 -12.17 -13.01
N LEU A 145 3.50 -11.40 -12.44
CA LEU A 145 3.67 -9.99 -12.11
C LEU A 145 4.84 -9.77 -11.14
N ILE A 146 4.88 -10.51 -10.04
CA ILE A 146 5.94 -10.40 -9.01
C ILE A 146 7.30 -10.85 -9.54
N ARG A 147 7.34 -11.86 -10.44
CA ARG A 147 8.59 -12.26 -11.10
C ARG A 147 9.14 -11.16 -12.00
N ARG A 148 8.29 -10.46 -12.76
CA ARG A 148 8.70 -9.36 -13.65
C ARG A 148 9.05 -8.09 -12.86
N TYR A 149 8.23 -7.73 -11.88
CA TYR A 149 8.37 -6.53 -11.06
C TYR A 149 8.74 -6.90 -9.62
N LYS A 150 9.95 -7.44 -9.43
CA LYS A 150 10.43 -7.97 -8.14
C LYS A 150 10.36 -6.95 -6.99
N TYR A 151 10.46 -5.65 -7.29
CA TYR A 151 10.32 -4.59 -6.29
C TYR A 151 8.91 -4.49 -5.67
N LEU A 152 7.89 -5.09 -6.30
CA LEU A 152 6.51 -5.16 -5.77
C LEU A 152 6.32 -6.27 -4.75
N GLU A 153 7.25 -7.23 -4.64
CA GLU A 153 7.12 -8.39 -3.75
C GLU A 153 6.81 -7.98 -2.31
N LYS A 154 7.52 -6.95 -1.82
CA LYS A 154 7.32 -6.47 -0.45
C LYS A 154 5.95 -5.83 -0.25
N ALA A 155 5.52 -4.99 -1.21
CA ALA A 155 4.22 -4.35 -1.18
C ALA A 155 3.08 -5.39 -1.27
N PHE A 156 3.26 -6.42 -2.09
CA PHE A 156 2.30 -7.54 -2.19
C PHE A 156 2.20 -8.32 -0.89
N GLU A 157 3.33 -8.62 -0.24
CA GLU A 157 3.34 -9.29 1.07
C GLU A 157 2.59 -8.47 2.12
N ASP A 158 2.85 -7.16 2.18
CA ASP A 158 2.24 -6.27 3.16
C ASP A 158 0.74 -6.07 2.88
N GLU A 159 0.34 -6.04 1.61
CA GLU A 159 -1.07 -6.00 1.21
C GLU A 159 -1.83 -7.27 1.63
N ILE A 160 -1.28 -8.46 1.38
CA ILE A 160 -1.92 -9.70 1.81
C ILE A 160 -2.04 -9.74 3.34
N LYS A 161 -1.02 -9.28 4.09
CA LYS A 161 -1.13 -9.16 5.55
C LYS A 161 -2.25 -8.20 5.97
N LYS A 162 -2.41 -7.08 5.26
CA LYS A 162 -3.49 -6.11 5.50
C LYS A 162 -4.84 -6.78 5.32
N LEU A 163 -5.05 -7.52 4.24
CA LEU A 163 -6.29 -8.25 3.97
C LEU A 163 -6.58 -9.32 5.03
N LEU A 164 -5.56 -10.08 5.45
CA LEU A 164 -5.70 -11.08 6.51
C LEU A 164 -6.03 -10.47 7.89
N LEU A 165 -5.61 -9.24 8.15
CA LEU A 165 -5.95 -8.52 9.38
C LEU A 165 -7.43 -8.09 9.41
N PHE A 166 -7.99 -7.75 8.23
CA PHE A 166 -9.34 -7.23 8.08
C PHE A 166 -10.34 -8.26 7.54
N LEU A 167 -10.12 -9.57 7.80
CA LEU A 167 -11.03 -10.63 7.33
C LEU A 167 -12.51 -10.39 7.67
N LYS A 168 -12.79 -9.73 8.80
CA LYS A 168 -14.15 -9.37 9.21
C LYS A 168 -14.88 -8.41 8.27
N ALA A 169 -14.14 -7.62 7.50
CA ALA A 169 -14.71 -6.68 6.53
C ALA A 169 -15.22 -7.40 5.27
N PHE A 170 -14.85 -8.67 5.08
CA PHE A 170 -15.19 -9.46 3.91
C PHE A 170 -16.27 -10.50 4.22
N SER A 171 -17.09 -10.79 3.21
CA SER A 171 -18.07 -11.87 3.25
C SER A 171 -17.41 -13.25 3.31
N GLU A 172 -18.15 -14.28 3.73
CA GLU A 172 -17.61 -15.65 3.82
C GLU A 172 -17.11 -16.18 2.46
N ALA A 173 -17.81 -15.82 1.39
CA ALA A 173 -17.42 -16.07 0.00
C ALA A 173 -16.03 -15.51 -0.31
N GLU A 174 -15.81 -14.22 -0.03
CA GLU A 174 -14.54 -13.53 -0.28
C GLU A 174 -13.41 -14.08 0.61
N GLN A 175 -13.69 -14.38 1.88
CA GLN A 175 -12.74 -15.02 2.78
C GLN A 175 -12.30 -16.38 2.23
N THR A 176 -13.22 -17.15 1.64
CA THR A 176 -12.93 -18.46 1.03
C THR A 176 -12.01 -18.31 -0.18
N LYS A 177 -12.32 -17.37 -1.08
CA LYS A 177 -11.48 -17.06 -2.25
C LYS A 177 -10.07 -16.62 -1.83
N LEU A 178 -9.99 -15.72 -0.85
CA LEU A 178 -8.72 -15.24 -0.30
C LEU A 178 -7.92 -16.38 0.35
N ALA A 179 -8.57 -17.29 1.09
CA ALA A 179 -7.93 -18.44 1.71
C ALA A 179 -7.31 -19.38 0.66
N VAL A 180 -8.07 -19.73 -0.38
CA VAL A 180 -7.61 -20.60 -1.47
C VAL A 180 -6.46 -19.95 -2.23
N LEU A 181 -6.61 -18.67 -2.62
CA LEU A 181 -5.57 -17.91 -3.31
C LEU A 181 -4.28 -17.86 -2.48
N THR A 182 -4.38 -17.53 -1.19
CA THR A 182 -3.22 -17.44 -0.29
C THR A 182 -2.53 -18.79 -0.14
N GLY A 183 -3.29 -19.89 -0.04
CA GLY A 183 -2.74 -21.25 0.01
C GLY A 183 -1.92 -21.60 -1.24
N ILE A 184 -2.43 -21.26 -2.42
CA ILE A 184 -1.73 -21.49 -3.70
C ILE A 184 -0.48 -20.60 -3.80
N LEU A 185 -0.57 -19.34 -3.38
CA LEU A 185 0.57 -18.40 -3.39
C LEU A 185 1.68 -18.82 -2.43
N LEU A 186 1.34 -19.34 -1.24
CA LEU A 186 2.30 -19.94 -0.31
C LEU A 186 2.95 -21.19 -0.90
N ALA A 187 2.17 -22.04 -1.58
CA ALA A 187 2.66 -23.24 -2.25
C ALA A 187 3.66 -22.93 -3.38
N SER A 188 3.41 -21.86 -4.12
CA SER A 188 4.29 -21.38 -5.20
C SER A 188 5.57 -20.72 -4.69
N GLY A 189 5.63 -20.35 -3.41
CA GLY A 189 6.72 -19.57 -2.81
C GLY A 189 6.71 -18.09 -3.20
N THR A 190 5.62 -17.58 -3.78
CA THR A 190 5.43 -16.15 -4.08
C THR A 190 5.25 -15.34 -2.79
N LEU A 191 4.69 -15.96 -1.74
CA LEU A 191 4.53 -15.36 -0.42
C LEU A 191 5.26 -16.19 0.64
N PRO A 192 5.89 -15.55 1.64
CA PRO A 192 6.45 -16.26 2.79
C PRO A 192 5.36 -16.65 3.79
N ALA A 193 5.54 -17.77 4.49
CA ALA A 193 4.57 -18.24 5.49
C ALA A 193 4.43 -17.29 6.71
N THR A 194 5.34 -16.33 6.88
CA THR A 194 5.28 -15.29 7.91
C THR A 194 4.02 -14.41 7.83
N ILE A 195 3.38 -14.30 6.66
CA ILE A 195 2.13 -13.55 6.50
C ILE A 195 1.01 -14.09 7.40
N LEU A 196 1.02 -15.39 7.71
CA LEU A 196 0.00 -16.06 8.52
C LEU A 196 0.04 -15.60 9.98
N THR A 197 1.07 -14.89 10.42
CA THR A 197 1.12 -14.27 11.76
C THR A 197 -0.07 -13.33 12.00
N SER A 198 -0.57 -12.68 10.93
CA SER A 198 -1.74 -11.80 10.97
C SER A 198 -3.05 -12.50 11.35
N LEU A 199 -3.15 -13.83 11.14
CA LEU A 199 -4.32 -14.63 11.49
C LEU A 199 -4.49 -14.85 13.01
N PHE A 200 -3.43 -14.60 13.80
CA PHE A 200 -3.44 -14.81 15.25
C PHE A 200 -3.86 -13.57 16.05
N THR A 201 -4.34 -12.51 15.39
CA THR A 201 -4.84 -11.32 16.08
C THR A 201 -6.10 -11.66 16.88
N GLU A 202 -6.17 -11.25 18.15
CA GLU A 202 -7.24 -11.65 19.07
C GLU A 202 -8.66 -11.42 18.53
N ASN A 203 -8.88 -10.34 17.78
CA ASN A 203 -10.19 -9.96 17.28
C ASN A 203 -10.79 -11.02 16.35
N ILE A 204 -9.99 -11.60 15.44
CA ILE A 204 -10.44 -12.61 14.47
C ILE A 204 -10.42 -14.02 15.04
N VAL A 205 -9.60 -14.27 16.07
CA VAL A 205 -9.53 -15.55 16.78
C VAL A 205 -10.77 -15.76 17.64
N LYS A 206 -11.25 -14.73 18.35
CA LYS A 206 -12.44 -14.81 19.22
C LYS A 206 -13.72 -15.18 18.45
N GLU A 207 -13.81 -14.84 17.18
CA GLU A 207 -14.97 -15.13 16.33
C GLU A 207 -14.85 -16.44 15.54
N GLY A 208 -13.73 -17.18 15.67
CA GLY A 208 -13.51 -18.42 14.92
C GLY A 208 -13.28 -18.24 13.42
N ILE A 209 -13.18 -17.00 12.93
CA ILE A 209 -12.94 -16.69 11.51
C ILE A 209 -11.54 -17.16 11.09
N SER A 210 -10.54 -16.93 11.95
CA SER A 210 -9.16 -17.36 11.68
C SER A 210 -9.04 -18.88 11.51
N ALA A 211 -9.82 -19.64 12.28
CA ALA A 211 -9.89 -21.09 12.21
C ALA A 211 -10.46 -21.58 10.88
N SER A 212 -11.66 -21.10 10.52
CA SER A 212 -12.34 -21.44 9.27
C SER A 212 -11.47 -21.08 8.06
N PHE A 213 -10.84 -19.90 8.10
CA PHE A 213 -9.91 -19.45 7.08
C PHE A 213 -8.68 -20.37 6.98
N ALA A 214 -8.05 -20.71 8.11
CA ALA A 214 -6.87 -21.57 8.13
C ALA A 214 -7.13 -22.96 7.54
N VAL A 215 -8.28 -23.57 7.84
CA VAL A 215 -8.67 -24.87 7.28
C VAL A 215 -8.75 -24.81 5.76
N LYS A 216 -9.45 -23.79 5.22
CA LYS A 216 -9.60 -23.58 3.76
C LYS A 216 -8.24 -23.34 3.10
N LEU A 217 -7.37 -22.54 3.73
CA LEU A 217 -6.02 -22.24 3.26
C LEU A 217 -5.13 -23.48 3.23
N PHE A 218 -5.06 -24.26 4.32
CA PHE A 218 -4.22 -25.45 4.37
C PHE A 218 -4.70 -26.53 3.40
N LYS A 219 -6.02 -26.67 3.22
CA LYS A 219 -6.57 -27.56 2.19
C LYS A 219 -6.05 -27.19 0.81
N ALA A 220 -6.07 -25.90 0.46
CA ALA A 220 -5.56 -25.40 -0.83
C ALA A 220 -4.04 -25.47 -0.97
N TRP A 221 -3.29 -25.34 0.13
CA TRP A 221 -1.83 -25.48 0.12
C TRP A 221 -1.42 -26.94 -0.06
N MET A 222 -2.07 -27.87 0.65
CA MET A 222 -1.78 -29.30 0.57
C MET A 222 -2.18 -29.92 -0.78
N SER A 223 -3.10 -29.31 -1.53
CA SER A 223 -3.40 -29.77 -2.89
C SER A 223 -2.34 -29.35 -3.92
N GLU A 224 -1.52 -28.34 -3.62
CA GLU A 224 -0.41 -27.91 -4.48
C GLU A 224 0.94 -28.53 -4.09
N LYS A 225 1.15 -28.81 -2.80
CA LYS A 225 2.41 -29.31 -2.24
C LYS A 225 2.16 -30.38 -1.20
N ASP A 226 3.14 -31.26 -1.03
CA ASP A 226 3.11 -32.29 -0.01
C ASP A 226 3.19 -31.73 1.42
N ALA A 227 2.69 -32.51 2.39
CA ALA A 227 2.62 -32.11 3.79
C ALA A 227 4.00 -31.78 4.41
N ASN A 228 5.09 -32.40 3.93
CA ASN A 228 6.43 -32.12 4.42
C ASN A 228 6.89 -30.72 3.99
N SER A 229 6.62 -30.35 2.73
CA SER A 229 6.87 -28.99 2.23
C SER A 229 6.12 -27.92 3.05
N VAL A 230 4.84 -28.16 3.33
CA VAL A 230 4.03 -27.26 4.19
C VAL A 230 4.64 -27.14 5.58
N THR A 231 4.92 -28.27 6.24
CA THR A 231 5.50 -28.30 7.59
C THR A 231 6.85 -27.59 7.65
N SER A 232 7.69 -27.78 6.63
CA SER A 232 9.00 -27.13 6.56
C SER A 232 8.89 -25.61 6.44
N SER A 233 7.91 -25.12 5.66
CA SER A 233 7.64 -23.69 5.48
C SER A 233 7.11 -23.06 6.77
N LEU A 234 6.25 -23.77 7.50
CA LEU A 234 5.72 -23.33 8.79
C LEU A 234 6.80 -23.26 9.87
N ARG A 235 7.71 -24.26 9.93
CA ARG A 235 8.85 -24.26 10.84
C ARG A 235 9.79 -23.08 10.57
N LYS A 236 10.08 -22.79 9.29
CA LYS A 236 10.89 -21.63 8.89
C LYS A 236 10.25 -20.30 9.33
N ALA A 237 8.92 -20.21 9.31
CA ALA A 237 8.20 -19.04 9.79
C ALA A 237 7.97 -19.03 11.32
N ASN A 238 8.45 -20.04 12.06
CA ASN A 238 8.27 -20.18 13.51
C ASN A 238 6.78 -20.21 13.93
N LEU A 239 5.93 -20.81 13.08
CA LEU A 239 4.48 -20.92 13.26
C LEU A 239 4.03 -22.31 13.71
N ASP A 240 4.93 -23.28 13.72
CA ASP A 240 4.71 -24.67 14.14
C ASP A 240 4.09 -24.76 15.53
N LYS A 241 4.57 -23.97 16.50
CA LYS A 241 4.05 -23.96 17.87
C LYS A 241 2.70 -23.24 18.00
N ARG A 242 2.47 -22.18 17.20
CA ARG A 242 1.26 -21.37 17.28
C ARG A 242 0.06 -22.05 16.63
N LEU A 243 0.28 -22.74 15.50
CA LEU A 243 -0.76 -23.47 14.80
C LEU A 243 -1.22 -24.70 15.58
N LEU A 244 -0.32 -25.43 16.24
CA LEU A 244 -0.70 -26.54 17.11
C LEU A 244 -1.65 -26.08 18.22
N VAL A 245 -1.39 -24.93 18.85
CA VAL A 245 -2.27 -24.37 19.89
C VAL A 245 -3.62 -23.96 19.32
N SER A 246 -3.67 -23.33 18.14
CA SER A 246 -4.93 -22.92 17.51
C SER A 246 -5.76 -24.09 16.99
N ILE A 247 -5.14 -25.14 16.47
CA ILE A 247 -5.83 -26.37 16.02
C ILE A 247 -6.33 -27.19 17.22
N LEU A 248 -5.55 -27.28 18.32
CA LEU A 248 -5.97 -27.95 19.56
C LEU A 248 -7.04 -27.19 20.35
N LEU A 249 -7.17 -25.87 20.19
CA LEU A 249 -8.26 -25.09 20.81
C LEU A 249 -9.62 -25.29 20.14
N LEU A 250 -9.66 -25.99 19.00
CA LEU A 250 -10.86 -26.23 18.19
C LEU A 250 -11.22 -27.72 18.09
N ALA A 251 -10.44 -28.59 18.71
CA ALA A 251 -10.72 -30.02 18.88
C ALA A 251 -11.21 -30.28 20.30
#